data_AF-A0A6N7VVV7-F1
#
_entry.id   AF-A0A6N7VVV7-F1
#
_cell.length_a   1.000
_cell.length_b   1.000
_cell.length_c   1.000
_cell.angle_alpha   90.00
_cell.angle_beta   90.00
_cell.angle_gamma   90.00
#
_symmetry.space_group_name_H-M   'P 1'
#
loop_
_entity.id
_entity.type
_entity.pdbx_description
1 polymer ?
#
loop_
_entity_poly.entity_id
_entity_poly.type
_entity_poly.pdbx_seq_one_letter_code
_entity_poly.pdbx_strand_id
1 'polypeptide(L)'
;MKKFNRHQEQSDGAVGSILQMQKDMERGSPQKEERLRIKKWLKEVRFKKTILGGVNEADVWKKIAELNELYEAELAAERIRYDVLLKEYADYEAKRLEKVICEKSKNITEMEKAGDETKY
;
A
#
# COMPACT_ATOMS: atom_id res chain seq x y z
N MET A 1 -23.38 17.72 39.36
CA MET A 1 -23.48 16.59 38.40
C MET A 1 -22.41 16.77 37.33
N LYS A 2 -21.31 16.00 37.38
CA LYS A 2 -20.29 15.97 36.31
C LYS A 2 -20.62 14.79 35.39
N LYS A 3 -21.03 15.06 34.16
CA LYS A 3 -21.20 14.02 33.14
C LYS A 3 -19.81 13.72 32.57
N PHE A 4 -19.25 12.56 32.92
CA PHE A 4 -18.03 12.04 32.32
C PHE A 4 -18.34 11.59 30.90
N ASN A 5 -17.89 12.38 29.92
CA ASN A 5 -17.99 12.05 28.51
C ASN A 5 -16.75 11.22 28.14
N ARG A 6 -16.85 9.89 28.18
CA ARG A 6 -15.74 8.96 27.88
C ARG A 6 -16.03 8.16 26.61
N HIS A 7 -16.21 8.84 25.48
CA HIS A 7 -16.22 8.20 24.16
C HIS A 7 -15.72 9.18 23.10
N GLN A 8 -14.44 9.57 23.16
CA GLN A 8 -13.83 10.36 22.07
C GLN A 8 -12.32 10.14 21.91
N GLU A 9 -11.80 8.95 22.22
CA GLU A 9 -10.36 8.65 22.07
C GLU A 9 -10.05 7.45 21.17
N GLN A 10 -11.04 6.81 20.54
CA GLN A 10 -10.81 5.65 19.67
C GLN A 10 -10.82 5.95 18.16
N SER A 11 -11.24 7.14 17.71
CA SER A 11 -11.24 7.51 16.28
C SER A 11 -9.88 7.97 15.77
N ASP A 12 -9.08 8.61 16.63
CA ASP A 12 -7.93 9.40 16.18
C ASP A 12 -6.73 8.50 15.79
N GLY A 13 -6.61 7.33 16.40
CA GLY A 13 -5.59 6.35 16.06
C GLY A 13 -5.81 5.67 14.70
N ALA A 14 -7.07 5.43 14.31
CA ALA A 14 -7.39 4.80 13.04
C ALA A 14 -7.11 5.75 11.85
N VAL A 15 -7.50 7.02 12.02
CA VAL A 15 -7.24 8.08 11.03
C VAL A 15 -5.73 8.38 10.94
N GLY A 16 -5.02 8.37 12.06
CA GLY A 16 -3.56 8.52 12.10
C GLY A 16 -2.81 7.41 11.37
N SER A 17 -3.22 6.14 11.54
CA SER A 17 -2.64 5.00 10.80
C SER A 17 -2.92 5.06 9.31
N ILE A 18 -4.13 5.42 8.88
CA ILE A 18 -4.47 5.55 7.45
C ILE A 18 -3.66 6.68 6.81
N LEU A 19 -3.55 7.83 7.47
CA LEU A 19 -2.78 8.97 6.96
C LEU A 19 -1.28 8.64 6.90
N GLN A 20 -0.80 7.86 7.86
CA GLN A 20 0.59 7.39 7.90
C GLN A 20 0.88 6.39 6.79
N MET A 21 -0.02 5.42 6.56
CA MET A 21 0.06 4.49 5.43
C MET A 21 -0.02 5.20 4.08
N GLN A 22 -0.86 6.22 3.95
CA GLN A 22 -0.98 6.99 2.72
C GLN A 22 0.32 7.77 2.44
N LYS A 23 0.96 8.30 3.49
CA LYS A 23 2.33 8.84 3.40
C LYS A 23 3.36 7.78 3.07
N ASP A 24 3.27 6.55 3.59
CA ASP A 24 4.22 5.48 3.31
C ASP A 24 4.07 4.94 1.87
N MET A 25 2.83 4.92 1.38
CA MET A 25 2.49 4.70 -0.01
C MET A 25 3.13 5.77 -0.91
N GLU A 26 3.11 7.05 -0.54
CA GLU A 26 3.78 8.09 -1.33
C GLU A 26 5.31 8.13 -1.17
N ARG A 27 5.84 7.84 0.03
CA ARG A 27 7.28 7.97 0.36
C ARG A 27 8.13 6.83 -0.19
N GLY A 28 7.60 5.62 -0.27
CA GLY A 28 8.34 4.43 -0.73
C GLY A 28 8.27 4.19 -2.25
N SER A 29 8.01 5.22 -3.05
CA SER A 29 7.76 5.09 -4.49
C SER A 29 9.05 4.74 -5.27
N PRO A 30 9.20 3.51 -5.81
CA PRO A 30 10.27 3.14 -6.75
C PRO A 30 10.07 3.81 -8.10
N GLN A 31 8.89 4.39 -8.31
CA GLN A 31 8.43 5.04 -9.53
C GLN A 31 9.38 6.14 -9.96
N LYS A 32 10.20 6.70 -9.05
CA LYS A 32 11.19 7.66 -9.48
C LYS A 32 12.24 6.99 -10.36
N GLU A 33 12.83 5.88 -9.96
CA GLU A 33 13.94 5.28 -10.70
C GLU A 33 13.49 4.57 -11.98
N GLU A 34 12.42 3.79 -11.89
CA GLU A 34 11.91 3.02 -13.03
C GLU A 34 11.23 3.94 -14.07
N ARG A 35 10.43 4.94 -13.65
CA ARG A 35 9.90 5.94 -14.60
C ARG A 35 10.99 6.82 -15.17
N LEU A 36 12.08 7.07 -14.44
CA LEU A 36 13.25 7.75 -14.99
C LEU A 36 13.90 6.91 -16.09
N ARG A 37 13.93 5.57 -15.99
CA ARG A 37 14.42 4.68 -17.04
C ARG A 37 13.55 4.77 -18.29
N ILE A 38 12.23 4.66 -18.16
CA ILE A 38 11.29 4.81 -19.28
C ILE A 38 11.43 6.20 -19.93
N LYS A 39 11.44 7.26 -19.11
CA LYS A 39 11.61 8.64 -19.58
C LYS A 39 12.94 8.85 -20.30
N LYS A 40 14.02 8.25 -19.80
CA LYS A 40 15.34 8.31 -20.43
C LYS A 40 15.33 7.58 -21.76
N TRP A 41 14.81 6.35 -21.81
CA TRP A 41 14.72 5.55 -23.02
C TRP A 41 13.91 6.28 -24.12
N LEU A 42 12.76 6.87 -23.77
CA LEU A 42 11.93 7.62 -24.73
C LEU A 42 12.64 8.85 -25.31
N LYS A 43 13.55 9.48 -24.55
CA LYS A 43 14.36 10.61 -25.06
C LYS A 43 15.48 10.15 -25.98
N GLU A 44 16.02 8.96 -25.73
CA GLU A 44 17.22 8.44 -26.39
C GLU A 44 16.89 7.57 -27.61
N VAL A 45 15.69 6.99 -27.68
CA VAL A 45 15.30 6.08 -28.75
C VAL A 45 15.40 6.77 -30.12
N ARG A 46 16.04 6.07 -31.06
CA ARG A 46 16.15 6.48 -32.46
C ARG A 46 15.78 5.29 -33.32
N PHE A 47 15.07 5.58 -34.42
CA PHE A 47 14.69 4.55 -35.37
C PHE A 47 15.64 4.52 -36.56
N LYS A 48 15.94 3.31 -37.02
CA LYS A 48 16.74 3.07 -38.22
C LYS A 48 15.97 3.50 -39.46
N LYS A 49 16.59 4.32 -40.31
CA LYS A 49 16.01 4.71 -41.60
C LYS A 49 16.21 3.64 -42.67
N THR A 50 15.28 3.54 -43.61
CA THR A 50 15.40 2.76 -44.84
C THR A 50 16.07 3.58 -45.96
N ILE A 51 16.68 2.89 -46.92
CA ILE A 51 17.51 3.51 -47.99
C ILE A 51 16.65 4.39 -48.93
N LEU A 52 15.40 3.99 -49.18
CA LEU A 52 14.45 4.72 -50.04
C LEU A 52 13.45 5.56 -49.23
N GLY A 53 13.93 6.23 -48.18
CA GLY A 53 13.07 7.00 -47.27
C GLY A 53 12.25 6.12 -46.33
N GLY A 54 11.70 6.71 -45.27
CA GLY A 54 10.95 5.99 -44.24
C GLY A 54 11.80 5.39 -43.10
N VAL A 55 11.15 4.60 -42.26
CA VAL A 55 11.71 3.94 -41.09
C VAL A 55 11.66 2.43 -41.29
N ASN A 56 12.68 1.71 -40.84
CA ASN A 56 12.71 0.26 -40.87
C ASN A 56 11.68 -0.31 -39.89
N GLU A 57 10.67 -1.00 -40.39
CA GLU A 57 9.58 -1.55 -39.57
C GLU A 57 10.06 -2.57 -38.54
N ALA A 58 11.01 -3.44 -38.90
CA ALA A 58 11.54 -4.43 -37.97
C ALA A 58 12.25 -3.76 -36.78
N ASP A 59 12.95 -2.65 -37.02
CA ASP A 59 13.53 -1.83 -35.95
C ASP A 59 12.45 -1.17 -35.08
N VAL A 60 11.38 -0.64 -35.68
CA VAL A 60 10.24 -0.08 -34.94
C VAL A 60 9.62 -1.14 -34.02
N TRP A 61 9.30 -2.32 -34.54
CA TRP A 61 8.74 -3.41 -33.75
C TRP A 61 9.66 -3.84 -32.61
N LYS A 62 10.97 -3.90 -32.88
CA LYS A 62 11.96 -4.16 -31.84
C LYS A 62 11.94 -3.10 -30.75
N LYS A 63 11.87 -1.81 -31.11
CA LYS A 63 11.79 -0.71 -30.14
C LYS A 63 10.48 -0.73 -29.33
N ILE A 64 9.37 -1.12 -29.95
CA ILE A 64 8.10 -1.31 -29.23
C ILE A 64 8.24 -2.44 -28.21
N ALA A 65 8.85 -3.56 -28.57
CA ALA A 65 9.08 -4.67 -27.65
C ALA A 65 10.00 -4.26 -26.48
N GLU A 66 11.12 -3.59 -26.77
CA GLU A 66 12.04 -3.05 -25.74
C GLU A 66 11.30 -2.10 -24.76
N LEU A 67 10.44 -1.22 -25.27
CA LEU A 67 9.64 -0.33 -24.44
C LEU A 67 8.64 -1.10 -23.57
N ASN A 68 8.00 -2.12 -24.13
CA ASN A 68 7.04 -2.94 -23.40
C ASN A 68 7.71 -3.67 -22.24
N GLU A 69 8.92 -4.20 -22.43
CA GLU A 69 9.71 -4.82 -21.34
C GLU A 69 9.98 -3.84 -20.19
N LEU A 70 10.28 -2.58 -20.49
CA LEU A 70 10.47 -1.55 -19.47
C LEU A 70 9.19 -1.27 -18.68
N TYR A 71 8.03 -1.25 -19.34
CA TYR A 71 6.73 -1.07 -18.68
C TYR A 71 6.34 -2.27 -17.83
N GLU A 72 6.55 -3.49 -18.32
CA GLU A 72 6.25 -4.71 -17.55
C GLU A 72 7.12 -4.79 -16.29
N ALA A 73 8.40 -4.40 -16.37
CA ALA A 73 9.28 -4.34 -15.22
C ALA A 73 8.77 -3.35 -14.14
N GLU A 74 8.38 -2.14 -14.54
CA GLU A 74 7.79 -1.14 -13.62
C GLU A 74 6.49 -1.66 -12.99
N LEU A 75 5.60 -2.24 -13.80
CA LEU A 75 4.33 -2.78 -13.31
C LEU A 75 4.54 -3.93 -12.32
N ALA A 76 5.53 -4.79 -12.58
CA ALA A 76 5.88 -5.88 -11.67
C ALA A 76 6.41 -5.35 -10.34
N ALA A 77 7.30 -4.35 -10.37
CA ALA A 77 7.83 -3.74 -9.16
C ALA A 77 6.72 -3.06 -8.33
N GLU A 78 5.81 -2.34 -8.98
CA GLU A 78 4.68 -1.70 -8.29
C GLU A 78 3.71 -2.74 -7.70
N ARG A 79 3.46 -3.86 -8.41
CA ARG A 79 2.65 -4.97 -7.86
C ARG A 79 3.26 -5.55 -6.59
N ILE A 80 4.56 -5.89 -6.63
CA ILE A 80 5.27 -6.42 -5.45
C ILE A 80 5.15 -5.45 -4.27
N ARG A 81 5.25 -4.15 -4.53
CA ARG A 81 5.12 -3.11 -3.51
C ARG A 81 3.73 -3.09 -2.88
N TYR A 82 2.68 -3.08 -3.71
CA TYR A 82 1.31 -3.11 -3.19
C TYR A 82 1.03 -4.39 -2.43
N ASP A 83 1.53 -5.54 -2.88
CA ASP A 83 1.37 -6.81 -2.18
C ASP A 83 1.99 -6.76 -0.77
N VAL A 84 3.17 -6.15 -0.64
CA VAL A 84 3.82 -5.93 0.67
C VAL A 84 2.98 -4.99 1.54
N LEU A 85 2.56 -3.84 1.01
CA LEU A 85 1.76 -2.86 1.78
C LEU A 85 0.41 -3.43 2.23
N LEU A 86 -0.26 -4.18 1.36
CA LEU A 86 -1.54 -4.83 1.69
C LEU A 86 -1.35 -5.88 2.77
N LYS A 87 -0.26 -6.65 2.71
CA LYS A 87 0.07 -7.64 3.75
C LYS A 87 0.35 -6.96 5.09
N GLU A 88 1.18 -5.92 5.11
CA GLU A 88 1.48 -5.17 6.33
C GLU A 88 0.23 -4.57 6.95
N TYR A 89 -0.68 -4.05 6.12
CA TYR A 89 -1.96 -3.54 6.58
C TYR A 89 -2.84 -4.61 7.19
N ALA A 90 -2.99 -5.75 6.50
CA ALA A 90 -3.78 -6.87 6.99
C ALA A 90 -3.25 -7.37 8.35
N ASP A 91 -1.92 -7.48 8.49
CA ASP A 91 -1.26 -7.90 9.72
C ASP A 91 -1.47 -6.88 10.86
N TYR A 92 -1.39 -5.58 10.56
CA TYR A 92 -1.69 -4.51 11.52
C TYR A 92 -3.13 -4.58 12.01
N GLU A 93 -4.07 -4.74 11.08
CA GLU A 93 -5.50 -4.76 11.37
C GLU A 93 -5.87 -5.98 12.23
N ALA A 94 -5.32 -7.15 11.88
CA ALA A 94 -5.49 -8.38 12.66
C ALA A 94 -5.01 -8.19 14.10
N LYS A 95 -3.79 -7.68 14.30
CA LYS A 95 -3.23 -7.41 15.65
C LYS A 95 -4.07 -6.41 16.44
N ARG A 96 -4.60 -5.38 15.77
CA ARG A 96 -5.45 -4.37 16.42
C ARG A 96 -6.76 -5.01 16.89
N LEU A 97 -7.38 -5.83 16.05
CA LEU A 97 -8.63 -6.52 16.39
C LEU A 97 -8.42 -7.54 17.51
N GLU A 98 -7.34 -8.31 17.48
CA GLU A 98 -6.97 -9.24 18.56
C GLU A 98 -6.87 -8.51 19.91
N LYS A 99 -6.21 -7.35 19.94
CA LYS A 99 -6.10 -6.54 21.16
C LYS A 99 -7.47 -6.10 21.68
N VAL A 100 -8.35 -5.63 20.79
CA VAL A 100 -9.70 -5.20 21.16
C VAL A 100 -10.53 -6.37 21.70
N ILE A 101 -10.44 -7.54 21.06
CA ILE A 101 -11.17 -8.75 21.48
C ILE A 101 -10.67 -9.24 22.84
N CYS A 102 -9.36 -9.29 23.05
CA CYS A 102 -8.77 -9.67 24.34
C CYS A 102 -9.21 -8.76 25.48
N GLU A 103 -9.18 -7.44 25.26
CA GLU A 103 -9.61 -6.47 26.27
C GLU A 103 -11.09 -6.62 26.61
N LYS A 104 -11.94 -6.76 25.59
CA LYS A 104 -13.38 -6.98 25.78
C LYS A 104 -13.66 -8.28 26.54
N SER A 105 -12.91 -9.35 26.25
CA SER A 105 -13.06 -10.65 26.91
C SER A 105 -12.67 -10.59 28.40
N LYS A 106 -11.59 -9.88 28.74
CA LYS A 106 -11.21 -9.63 30.14
C LYS A 106 -12.30 -8.87 30.90
N ASN A 107 -12.79 -7.78 30.32
CA ASN A 107 -13.85 -6.98 30.95
C ASN A 107 -15.13 -7.79 31.20
N ILE A 108 -15.52 -8.65 30.25
CA ILE A 108 -16.68 -9.55 30.43
C ILE A 108 -16.44 -10.52 31.60
N THR A 109 -15.25 -11.13 31.67
CA THR A 109 -14.89 -12.07 32.74
C THR A 109 -14.87 -11.40 34.11
N GLU A 110 -14.40 -10.15 34.20
CA GLU A 110 -14.40 -9.36 35.43
C GLU A 110 -15.82 -8.98 35.86
N MET A 111 -16.70 -8.64 34.91
CA MET A 111 -18.11 -8.37 35.19
C MET A 111 -18.88 -9.62 35.66
N GLU A 112 -18.57 -10.80 35.11
CA GLU A 112 -19.17 -12.07 35.54
C GLU A 112 -18.78 -12.43 36.98
N LYS A 113 -17.51 -12.24 37.36
CA LYS A 113 -17.04 -12.46 38.73
C LYS A 113 -17.67 -11.49 39.74
N ALA A 114 -17.77 -10.21 39.38
CA ALA A 114 -18.40 -9.19 40.24
C ALA A 114 -19.92 -9.40 40.40
N GLY A 115 -20.58 -9.99 39.41
CA GLY A 115 -22.00 -10.33 39.45
C GLY A 115 -22.34 -11.52 40.37
N ASP A 116 -21.41 -12.46 40.54
CA ASP A 116 -21.58 -13.62 41.44
C ASP A 116 -21.28 -13.26 42.91
N GLU A 117 -20.38 -12.30 43.16
CA GLU A 117 -20.05 -11.83 44.51
C GLU A 117 -21.15 -10.97 45.18
N THR A 118 -22.12 -10.47 44.41
CA THR A 118 -23.24 -9.64 44.91
C THR A 118 -24.50 -10.43 45.23
N LYS A 119 -24.46 -11.77 45.15
CA LYS A 119 -25.60 -12.68 45.38
C LYS A 119 -25.71 -13.25 46.80
N TYR A 120 -24.98 -12.72 47.78
CA TYR A 120 -25.09 -13.09 49.20
C TYR A 120 -25.40 -11.90 50.09
#